data_AF-A0A7G8YPL7-F1
#
_entry.id   AF-A0A7G8YPL7-F1
#
_cell.length_a   1.000
_cell.length_b   1.000
_cell.length_c   1.000
_cell.angle_alpha   90.00
_cell.angle_beta   90.00
_cell.angle_gamma   90.00
#
_symmetry.space_group_name_H-M   'P 1'
#
loop_
_entity.id
_entity.type
_entity.pdbx_description
1 polymer ?
#
loop_
_entity_poly.entity_id
_entity_poly.type
_entity_poly.pdbx_seq_one_letter_code
_entity_poly.pdbx_strand_id
1 'polypeptide(L)'
;MLPIRRDIKVELPAERACDWHEQGSHVSHFFNALSLLFPAGELFFMDSVRHYREQIHDPELKRQIQGFICQEAMHSREHVRYNDLLQDAGLPAHLLDRRLRMILDFQKKHFPAAFNLAITVALEHYTAILADLLLRDPSRFGDSVEGYRQMWLWHALEETEHKSVSYDVFNSVLKPGPKRYLIRTGTMLFTTLTFWLVVFDFHVRMLIADRRRGGHWRGLWQVVKYLYGPKGVFPRIALPWLQFFKPGFHPWDHDNREQLQRIDGLVQEIERTHAAVAK
;
A
#
# COMPACT_ATOMS: atom_id res chain seq x y z
N MET A 1 8.41 -6.52 15.49
CA MET A 1 9.47 -5.52 15.25
C MET A 1 8.85 -4.16 15.57
N LEU A 2 9.61 -3.21 16.12
CA LEU A 2 9.05 -1.90 16.42
C LEU A 2 9.09 -1.02 15.15
N PRO A 3 7.95 -0.53 14.64
CA PRO A 3 7.94 0.39 13.52
C PRO A 3 8.56 1.73 13.92
N ILE A 4 9.46 2.27 13.09
CA ILE A 4 10.23 3.47 13.39
C ILE A 4 9.73 4.63 12.54
N ARG A 5 9.18 5.67 13.18
CA ARG A 5 8.75 6.87 12.46
C ARG A 5 9.96 7.55 11.79
N ARG A 6 9.88 7.75 10.48
CA ARG A 6 10.81 8.56 9.69
C ARG A 6 10.01 9.66 8.99
N ASP A 7 10.39 10.90 9.21
CA ASP A 7 9.71 12.05 8.61
C ASP A 7 10.48 12.49 7.36
N ILE A 8 10.25 11.78 6.26
CA ILE A 8 10.92 12.06 4.99
C ILE A 8 10.05 12.93 4.08
N LYS A 9 10.68 13.63 3.15
CA LYS A 9 10.00 14.38 2.09
C LYS A 9 10.53 13.93 0.76
N VAL A 10 9.70 13.27 -0.04
CA VAL A 10 10.13 12.76 -1.34
C VAL A 10 9.87 13.82 -2.39
N GLU A 11 10.89 14.15 -3.19
CA GLU A 11 10.71 15.04 -4.32
C GLU A 11 10.18 14.26 -5.53
N LEU A 12 9.00 14.66 -5.99
CA LEU A 12 8.29 14.03 -7.10
C LEU A 12 8.22 15.03 -8.26
N PRO A 13 8.97 14.83 -9.36
CA PRO A 13 8.93 15.73 -10.52
C PRO A 13 7.53 15.74 -11.15
N ALA A 14 6.83 16.87 -11.03
CA ALA A 14 5.41 17.00 -11.40
C ALA A 14 5.15 16.69 -12.87
N GLU A 15 6.06 17.07 -13.75
CA GLU A 15 5.98 16.84 -15.20
C GLU A 15 6.03 15.36 -15.58
N ARG A 16 6.50 14.49 -14.67
CA ARG A 16 6.61 13.04 -14.87
C ARG A 16 5.49 12.24 -14.21
N ALA A 17 4.52 12.88 -13.57
CA ALA A 17 3.47 12.19 -12.80
C ALA A 17 2.64 11.17 -13.62
N CYS A 18 2.55 11.35 -14.94
CA CYS A 18 1.78 10.47 -15.83
C CYS A 18 2.63 9.38 -16.52
N ASP A 19 3.96 9.45 -16.46
CA ASP A 19 4.87 8.61 -17.26
C ASP A 19 6.23 8.31 -16.57
N TRP A 20 6.27 8.36 -15.25
CA TRP A 20 7.49 8.18 -14.47
C TRP A 20 8.08 6.76 -14.53
N HIS A 21 7.25 5.75 -14.80
CA HIS A 21 7.68 4.36 -14.79
C HIS A 21 8.34 3.99 -16.13
N GLU A 22 9.50 3.31 -16.09
CA GLU A 22 10.29 2.95 -17.28
C GLU A 22 9.48 2.14 -18.32
N GLN A 23 8.59 1.28 -17.84
CA GLN A 23 7.68 0.45 -18.65
C GLN A 23 6.47 1.23 -19.21
N GLY A 24 6.47 2.56 -19.08
CA GLY A 24 5.53 3.47 -19.71
C GLY A 24 4.35 3.92 -18.83
N SER A 25 3.56 4.83 -19.39
CA SER A 25 2.45 5.51 -18.69
C SER A 25 1.38 4.56 -18.15
N HIS A 26 1.15 3.40 -18.78
CA HIS A 26 0.10 2.47 -18.32
C HIS A 26 0.49 1.76 -17.03
N VAL A 27 1.79 1.48 -16.85
CA VAL A 27 2.32 0.95 -15.59
C VAL A 27 2.41 2.07 -14.56
N SER A 28 2.79 3.29 -14.97
CA SER A 28 2.72 4.48 -14.10
C SER A 28 1.30 4.66 -13.52
N HIS A 29 0.26 4.56 -14.36
CA HIS A 29 -1.13 4.68 -13.93
C HIS A 29 -1.63 3.54 -13.05
N PHE A 30 -1.02 2.34 -13.13
CA PHE A 30 -1.32 1.25 -12.21
C PHE A 30 -0.84 1.59 -10.79
N PHE A 31 0.39 2.09 -10.66
CA PHE A 31 0.90 2.59 -9.39
C PHE A 31 0.17 3.86 -8.93
N ASN A 32 -0.15 4.80 -9.82
CA ASN A 32 -0.96 5.97 -9.49
C ASN A 32 -2.34 5.55 -8.93
N ALA A 33 -2.95 4.49 -9.49
CA ALA A 33 -4.19 3.95 -8.95
C ALA A 33 -3.99 3.43 -7.52
N LEU A 34 -2.92 2.68 -7.24
CA LEU A 34 -2.58 2.26 -5.87
C LEU A 34 -2.34 3.46 -4.93
N SER A 35 -1.62 4.49 -5.39
CA SER A 35 -1.37 5.74 -4.66
C SER A 35 -2.66 6.41 -4.18
N LEU A 36 -3.72 6.35 -4.99
CA LEU A 36 -5.03 6.89 -4.65
C LEU A 36 -5.78 6.10 -3.57
N LEU A 37 -5.36 4.87 -3.27
CA LEU A 37 -5.99 4.05 -2.24
C LEU A 37 -5.44 4.34 -0.85
N PHE A 38 -4.15 4.70 -0.76
CA PHE A 38 -3.43 4.83 0.50
C PHE A 38 -4.03 5.87 1.47
N PRO A 39 -4.25 7.15 1.11
CA PRO A 39 -4.68 8.15 2.10
C PRO A 39 -5.98 7.79 2.85
N ALA A 40 -6.99 7.30 2.13
CA ALA A 40 -8.24 6.88 2.75
C ALA A 40 -8.13 5.48 3.40
N GLY A 41 -7.33 4.58 2.83
CA GLY A 41 -7.08 3.23 3.34
C GLY A 41 -6.31 3.22 4.66
N GLU A 42 -5.19 3.92 4.72
CA GLU A 42 -4.33 4.05 5.90
C GLU A 42 -5.06 4.76 7.06
N LEU A 43 -5.88 5.77 6.75
CA LEU A 43 -6.79 6.34 7.75
C LEU A 43 -7.77 5.28 8.29
N PHE A 44 -8.30 4.42 7.42
CA PHE A 44 -9.14 3.30 7.85
C PHE A 44 -8.35 2.27 8.70
N PHE A 45 -7.08 1.99 8.37
CA PHE A 45 -6.23 1.10 9.16
C PHE A 45 -5.97 1.66 10.55
N MET A 46 -5.55 2.93 10.61
CA MET A 46 -5.33 3.64 11.87
C MET A 46 -6.60 3.66 12.74
N ASP A 47 -7.76 3.96 12.15
CA ASP A 47 -9.04 3.98 12.88
C ASP A 47 -9.42 2.59 13.42
N SER A 48 -9.25 1.53 12.62
CA SER A 48 -9.62 0.17 13.00
C SER A 48 -8.72 -0.38 14.11
N VAL A 49 -7.42 -0.11 14.06
CA VAL A 49 -6.45 -0.50 15.09
C VAL A 49 -6.65 0.33 16.36
N ARG A 50 -6.83 1.65 16.22
CA ARG A 50 -7.03 2.57 17.35
C ARG A 50 -8.28 2.21 18.15
N HIS A 51 -9.35 1.74 17.51
CA HIS A 51 -10.57 1.28 18.18
C HIS A 51 -10.30 0.23 19.27
N TYR A 52 -9.30 -0.63 19.08
CA TYR A 52 -8.98 -1.72 20.00
C TYR A 52 -7.85 -1.41 20.98
N ARG A 53 -7.23 -0.22 20.90
CA ARG A 53 -6.04 0.14 21.68
C ARG A 53 -6.17 -0.06 23.19
N GLU A 54 -7.35 0.23 23.75
CA GLU A 54 -7.60 0.10 25.19
C GLU A 54 -7.73 -1.36 25.66
N GLN A 55 -8.06 -2.27 24.74
CA GLN A 55 -8.17 -3.71 25.00
C GLN A 55 -6.82 -4.43 24.89
N ILE A 56 -5.80 -3.76 24.36
CA ILE A 56 -4.45 -4.30 24.29
C ILE A 56 -3.76 -4.10 25.63
N HIS A 57 -3.24 -5.19 26.22
CA HIS A 57 -2.52 -5.14 27.50
C HIS A 57 -1.01 -5.35 27.36
N ASP A 58 -0.57 -5.98 26.27
CA ASP A 58 0.85 -6.17 25.97
C ASP A 58 1.52 -4.81 25.70
N PRO A 59 2.50 -4.39 26.53
CA PRO A 59 3.19 -3.11 26.36
C PRO A 59 3.97 -3.04 25.04
N GLU A 60 4.48 -4.15 24.51
CA GLU A 60 5.22 -4.15 23.24
C GLU A 60 4.27 -3.92 22.07
N LEU A 61 3.13 -4.63 22.04
CA LEU A 61 2.11 -4.41 21.02
C LEU A 61 1.54 -2.98 21.07
N LYS A 62 1.40 -2.37 22.25
CA LYS A 62 1.02 -0.94 22.35
C LYS A 62 2.02 -0.01 21.68
N ARG A 63 3.32 -0.26 21.85
CA ARG A 63 4.38 0.53 21.19
C ARG A 63 4.36 0.33 19.68
N GLN A 64 4.15 -0.92 19.23
CA GLN A 64 4.03 -1.24 17.82
C GLN A 64 2.82 -0.56 17.17
N ILE A 65 1.65 -0.55 17.83
CA ILE A 65 0.47 0.20 17.39
C ILE A 65 0.77 1.70 17.25
N GLN A 66 1.50 2.28 18.20
CA GLN A 66 1.87 3.70 18.11
C GLN A 66 2.82 3.96 16.94
N GLY A 67 3.82 3.10 16.73
CA GLY A 67 4.74 3.17 15.60
C GLY A 67 4.00 3.08 14.26
N PHE A 68 3.12 2.08 14.14
CA PHE A 68 2.22 1.87 13.00
C PHE A 68 1.43 3.14 12.66
N ILE A 69 0.66 3.67 13.63
CA ILE A 69 -0.13 4.90 13.42
C ILE A 69 0.74 6.08 12.99
N CYS A 70 1.98 6.18 13.49
CA CYS A 70 2.89 7.25 13.09
C CYS A 70 3.43 7.09 11.67
N GLN A 71 3.75 5.87 11.21
CA GLN A 71 4.22 5.62 9.84
C GLN A 71 3.10 5.83 8.82
N GLU A 72 1.93 5.23 9.07
CA GLU A 72 0.73 5.40 8.25
C GLU A 72 0.36 6.88 8.05
N ALA A 73 0.49 7.70 9.10
CA ALA A 73 0.24 9.14 8.97
C ALA A 73 1.26 9.84 8.05
N MET A 74 2.51 9.38 7.98
CA MET A 74 3.53 9.91 7.08
C MET A 74 3.32 9.41 5.65
N HIS A 75 3.01 8.12 5.46
CA HIS A 75 2.65 7.55 4.16
C HIS A 75 1.49 8.31 3.54
N SER A 76 0.42 8.51 4.32
CA SER A 76 -0.78 9.24 3.91
C SER A 76 -0.44 10.64 3.45
N ARG A 77 0.41 11.37 4.19
CA ARG A 77 0.84 12.73 3.82
C ARG A 77 1.55 12.75 2.46
N GLU A 78 2.53 11.88 2.26
CA GLU A 78 3.30 11.85 1.02
C GLU A 78 2.45 11.35 -0.17
N HIS A 79 1.52 10.41 0.04
CA HIS A 79 0.56 10.00 -0.98
C HIS A 79 -0.49 11.07 -1.31
N VAL A 80 -0.91 11.90 -0.34
CA VAL A 80 -1.72 13.09 -0.64
C VAL A 80 -0.95 14.04 -1.56
N ARG A 81 0.31 14.36 -1.25
CA ARG A 81 1.17 15.20 -2.11
C ARG A 81 1.32 14.60 -3.51
N TYR A 82 1.56 13.28 -3.61
CA TYR A 82 1.59 12.57 -4.89
C TYR A 82 0.27 12.78 -5.65
N ASN A 83 -0.85 12.50 -5.00
CA ASN A 83 -2.17 12.53 -5.63
C ASN A 83 -2.57 13.95 -6.06
N ASP A 84 -2.08 14.99 -5.37
CA ASP A 84 -2.21 16.39 -5.79
C ASP A 84 -1.48 16.64 -7.12
N LEU A 85 -0.28 16.08 -7.34
CA LEU A 85 0.40 16.17 -8.64
C LEU A 85 -0.39 15.51 -9.77
N LEU A 86 -1.08 14.40 -9.48
CA LEU A 86 -1.98 13.77 -10.45
C LEU A 86 -3.18 14.66 -10.76
N GLN A 87 -3.72 15.34 -9.74
CA GLN A 87 -4.81 16.30 -9.90
C GLN A 87 -4.38 17.50 -10.74
N ASP A 88 -3.21 18.07 -10.48
CA ASP A 88 -2.62 19.19 -11.20
C ASP A 88 -2.26 18.81 -12.64
N ALA A 89 -1.86 17.56 -12.84
CA ALA A 89 -1.74 16.99 -14.16
C ALA A 89 -3.10 16.81 -14.85
N GLY A 90 -4.25 17.07 -14.24
CA GLY A 90 -5.56 16.96 -14.89
C GLY A 90 -6.13 15.53 -14.92
N LEU A 91 -5.67 14.66 -14.02
CA LEU A 91 -6.28 13.35 -13.75
C LEU A 91 -7.31 13.48 -12.61
N PRO A 92 -8.30 12.57 -12.50
CA PRO A 92 -9.41 12.71 -11.56
C PRO A 92 -9.06 12.28 -10.12
N ALA A 93 -7.87 12.61 -9.63
CA ALA A 93 -7.33 12.10 -8.37
C ALA A 93 -8.23 12.42 -7.16
N HIS A 94 -8.61 13.67 -6.94
CA HIS A 94 -9.43 14.08 -5.79
C HIS A 94 -10.86 13.49 -5.83
N LEU A 95 -11.40 13.27 -7.03
CA LEU A 95 -12.70 12.63 -7.20
C LEU A 95 -12.64 11.16 -6.77
N LEU A 96 -11.58 10.45 -7.15
CA LEU A 96 -11.37 9.04 -6.82
C LEU A 96 -11.10 8.86 -5.33
N ASP A 97 -10.22 9.68 -4.75
CA ASP A 97 -9.95 9.69 -3.31
C ASP A 97 -11.24 9.89 -2.49
N ARG A 98 -12.04 10.91 -2.82
CA ARG A 98 -13.33 11.17 -2.16
C ARG A 98 -14.29 9.99 -2.27
N ARG A 99 -14.32 9.32 -3.43
CA ARG A 99 -15.16 8.14 -3.64
C ARG A 99 -14.74 6.99 -2.75
N LEU A 100 -13.44 6.72 -2.65
CA LEU A 100 -12.94 5.67 -1.77
C LEU A 100 -13.24 5.99 -0.31
N ARG A 101 -13.03 7.24 0.12
CA ARG A 101 -13.36 7.69 1.48
C ARG A 101 -14.84 7.45 1.81
N MET A 102 -15.76 7.75 0.89
CA MET A 102 -17.19 7.44 1.08
C MET A 102 -17.46 5.94 1.23
N ILE A 103 -16.80 5.09 0.44
CA ILE A 103 -16.93 3.63 0.54
C ILE A 103 -16.44 3.13 1.91
N LEU A 104 -15.27 3.60 2.35
CA LEU A 104 -14.67 3.20 3.62
C LEU A 104 -15.43 3.77 4.83
N ASP A 105 -15.96 4.99 4.76
CA ASP A 105 -16.79 5.56 5.82
C ASP A 105 -18.12 4.79 5.94
N PHE A 106 -18.73 4.39 4.82
CA PHE A 106 -19.88 3.49 4.83
C PHE A 106 -19.54 2.13 5.46
N GLN A 107 -18.41 1.53 5.08
CA GLN A 107 -17.90 0.28 5.66
C GLN A 107 -17.72 0.40 7.19
N LYS A 108 -17.04 1.46 7.66
CA LYS A 108 -16.83 1.71 9.10
C LYS A 108 -18.14 1.85 9.86
N LYS A 109 -19.11 2.56 9.28
CA LYS A 109 -20.39 2.87 9.93
C LYS A 109 -21.32 1.68 10.04
N HIS A 110 -21.35 0.81 9.02
CA HIS A 110 -22.38 -0.22 8.89
C HIS A 110 -21.93 -1.63 9.25
N PHE A 111 -20.62 -1.88 9.37
CA PHE A 111 -20.10 -3.21 9.68
C PHE A 111 -19.42 -3.28 11.06
N PRO A 112 -19.39 -4.47 11.68
CA PRO A 112 -18.77 -4.66 13.00
C PRO A 112 -17.29 -4.28 13.02
N ALA A 113 -16.81 -3.71 14.12
CA ALA A 113 -15.41 -3.32 14.30
C ALA A 113 -14.42 -4.48 14.05
N ALA A 114 -14.78 -5.71 14.44
CA ALA A 114 -13.94 -6.89 14.21
C ALA A 114 -13.79 -7.22 12.71
N PHE A 115 -14.81 -6.93 11.90
CA PHE A 115 -14.74 -7.09 10.46
C PHE A 115 -13.88 -5.99 9.82
N ASN A 116 -14.00 -4.74 10.29
CA ASN A 116 -13.14 -3.64 9.82
C ASN A 116 -11.66 -3.88 10.15
N LEU A 117 -11.36 -4.42 11.34
CA LEU A 117 -10.02 -4.85 11.70
C LEU A 117 -9.54 -6.01 10.81
N ALA A 118 -10.40 -6.99 10.52
CA ALA A 118 -10.05 -8.09 9.61
C ALA A 118 -9.79 -7.60 8.16
N ILE A 119 -10.50 -6.57 7.69
CA ILE A 119 -10.22 -5.91 6.40
C ILE A 119 -8.83 -5.27 6.45
N THR A 120 -8.49 -4.58 7.55
CA THR A 120 -7.16 -3.99 7.75
C THR A 120 -6.08 -5.08 7.70
N VAL A 121 -6.25 -6.19 8.41
CA VAL A 121 -5.33 -7.34 8.35
C VAL A 121 -5.14 -7.88 6.92
N ALA A 122 -6.21 -7.93 6.13
CA ALA A 122 -6.15 -8.41 4.75
C ALA A 122 -5.45 -7.41 3.82
N LEU A 123 -5.69 -6.11 3.98
CA LEU A 123 -5.06 -5.06 3.18
C LEU A 123 -3.56 -4.89 3.55
N GLU A 124 -3.22 -4.93 4.82
CA GLU A 124 -1.84 -4.99 5.33
C GLU A 124 -1.07 -6.21 4.79
N HIS A 125 -1.75 -7.35 4.67
CA HIS A 125 -1.13 -8.52 4.03
C HIS A 125 -0.86 -8.26 2.54
N TYR A 126 -1.75 -7.56 1.84
CA TYR A 126 -1.54 -7.18 0.45
C TYR A 126 -0.38 -6.18 0.28
N THR A 127 -0.33 -5.14 1.11
CA THR A 127 0.77 -4.16 1.08
C THR A 127 2.09 -4.86 1.39
N ALA A 128 2.13 -5.75 2.38
CA ALA A 128 3.34 -6.52 2.72
C ALA A 128 3.83 -7.43 1.58
N ILE A 129 2.94 -8.18 0.90
CA ILE A 129 3.38 -9.08 -0.19
C ILE A 129 3.75 -8.31 -1.47
N LEU A 130 3.13 -7.15 -1.72
CA LEU A 130 3.51 -6.25 -2.80
C LEU A 130 4.85 -5.57 -2.50
N ALA A 131 5.05 -5.12 -1.26
CA ALA A 131 6.29 -4.56 -0.79
C ALA A 131 7.46 -5.55 -0.91
N ASP A 132 7.30 -6.78 -0.42
CA ASP A 132 8.31 -7.85 -0.56
C ASP A 132 8.66 -8.10 -2.03
N LEU A 133 7.66 -8.09 -2.91
CA LEU A 133 7.86 -8.24 -4.36
C LEU A 133 8.69 -7.08 -4.96
N LEU A 134 8.40 -5.84 -4.57
CA LEU A 134 9.13 -4.65 -5.04
C LEU A 134 10.58 -4.65 -4.52
N LEU A 135 10.79 -5.03 -3.26
CA LEU A 135 12.11 -4.97 -2.62
C LEU A 135 13.06 -6.07 -3.10
N ARG A 136 12.55 -7.26 -3.39
CA ARG A 136 13.33 -8.39 -3.90
C ARG A 136 13.72 -8.29 -5.37
N ASP A 137 13.00 -7.48 -6.15
CA ASP A 137 13.21 -7.38 -7.59
C ASP A 137 13.39 -5.91 -8.01
N PRO A 138 14.62 -5.36 -7.88
CA PRO A 138 14.91 -3.97 -8.27
C PRO A 138 14.61 -3.68 -9.75
N SER A 139 14.59 -4.71 -10.61
CA SER A 139 14.26 -4.56 -12.04
C SER A 139 12.80 -4.16 -12.29
N ARG A 140 11.96 -4.16 -11.26
CA ARG A 140 10.57 -3.68 -11.38
C ARG A 140 10.47 -2.20 -11.65
N PHE A 141 11.35 -1.41 -11.02
CA PHE A 141 11.43 0.02 -11.28
C PHE A 141 12.53 0.36 -12.29
N GLY A 142 13.62 -0.40 -12.36
CA GLY A 142 14.71 -0.16 -13.31
C GLY A 142 15.12 1.32 -13.36
N ASP A 143 15.08 1.93 -14.55
CA ASP A 143 15.44 3.33 -14.81
C ASP A 143 14.25 4.32 -14.67
N SER A 144 13.23 3.95 -13.88
CA SER A 144 12.11 4.85 -13.56
C SER A 144 12.59 6.13 -12.89
N VAL A 145 11.79 7.21 -12.98
CA VAL A 145 12.12 8.51 -12.41
C VAL A 145 12.39 8.38 -10.91
N GLU A 146 13.56 8.87 -10.50
CA GLU A 146 14.16 8.60 -9.18
C GLU A 146 13.21 8.92 -8.02
N GLY A 147 12.59 10.10 -8.02
CA GLY A 147 11.68 10.51 -6.95
C GLY A 147 10.51 9.55 -6.73
N TYR A 148 9.87 9.09 -7.81
CA TYR A 148 8.77 8.13 -7.71
C TYR A 148 9.26 6.76 -7.25
N ARG A 149 10.42 6.31 -7.74
CA ARG A 149 11.06 5.07 -7.28
C ARG A 149 11.36 5.12 -5.79
N GLN A 150 11.93 6.23 -5.31
CA GLN A 150 12.24 6.45 -3.90
C GLN A 150 10.98 6.41 -3.02
N MET A 151 9.89 7.06 -3.44
CA MET A 151 8.61 7.05 -2.74
C MET A 151 8.08 5.62 -2.52
N TRP A 152 8.03 4.82 -3.59
CA TRP A 152 7.52 3.46 -3.52
C TRP A 152 8.43 2.50 -2.74
N LEU A 153 9.75 2.65 -2.85
CA LEU A 153 10.70 1.83 -2.10
C LEU A 153 10.70 2.17 -0.60
N TRP A 154 10.56 3.45 -0.25
CA TRP A 154 10.45 3.85 1.15
C TRP A 154 9.19 3.28 1.78
N HIS A 155 8.04 3.50 1.15
CA HIS A 155 6.78 2.97 1.63
C HIS A 155 6.86 1.44 1.77
N ALA A 156 7.34 0.72 0.74
CA ALA A 156 7.50 -0.74 0.81
C ALA A 156 8.41 -1.23 1.97
N LEU A 157 9.48 -0.49 2.29
CA LEU A 157 10.32 -0.83 3.43
C LEU A 157 9.59 -0.65 4.77
N GLU A 158 8.83 0.44 4.93
CA GLU A 158 8.05 0.66 6.16
C GLU A 158 6.88 -0.32 6.29
N GLU A 159 6.20 -0.68 5.18
CA GLU A 159 5.21 -1.76 5.16
C GLU A 159 5.76 -3.08 5.73
N THR A 160 7.05 -3.34 5.48
CA THR A 160 7.73 -4.52 6.01
C THR A 160 7.96 -4.44 7.53
N GLU A 161 8.14 -3.25 8.11
CA GLU A 161 8.34 -3.06 9.55
C GLU A 161 7.06 -3.37 10.35
N HIS A 162 5.89 -3.01 9.80
CA HIS A 162 4.62 -3.06 10.51
C HIS A 162 3.60 -4.11 10.04
N LYS A 163 3.92 -4.93 9.04
CA LYS A 163 3.05 -5.97 8.46
C LYS A 163 2.34 -6.93 9.42
N SER A 164 2.81 -7.07 10.66
CA SER A 164 2.14 -7.94 11.65
C SER A 164 1.26 -7.19 12.64
N VAL A 165 1.34 -5.87 12.74
CA VAL A 165 0.75 -5.11 13.84
C VAL A 165 -0.77 -5.28 13.85
N SER A 166 -1.44 -5.10 12.71
CA SER A 166 -2.89 -5.31 12.61
C SER A 166 -3.29 -6.76 12.91
N TYR A 167 -2.47 -7.74 12.49
CA TYR A 167 -2.68 -9.17 12.73
C TYR A 167 -2.58 -9.53 14.22
N ASP A 168 -1.59 -8.96 14.91
CA ASP A 168 -1.33 -9.16 16.32
C ASP A 168 -2.44 -8.53 17.18
N VAL A 169 -2.93 -7.34 16.80
CA VAL A 169 -4.12 -6.72 17.39
C VAL A 169 -5.35 -7.61 17.20
N PHE A 170 -5.58 -8.12 15.99
CA PHE A 170 -6.70 -9.02 15.69
C PHE A 170 -6.67 -10.29 16.54
N ASN A 171 -5.49 -10.90 16.71
CA ASN A 171 -5.33 -12.08 17.55
C ASN A 171 -5.45 -11.80 19.05
N SER A 172 -5.08 -10.60 19.49
CA SER A 172 -5.22 -10.17 20.88
C SER A 172 -6.68 -9.97 21.28
N VAL A 173 -7.50 -9.37 20.41
CA VAL A 173 -8.88 -8.99 20.74
C VAL A 173 -9.94 -10.03 20.35
N LEU A 174 -9.64 -10.96 19.44
CA LEU A 174 -10.54 -12.08 19.11
C LEU A 174 -10.10 -13.37 19.78
N LYS A 175 -11.06 -14.05 20.42
CA LYS A 175 -10.87 -15.37 21.03
C LYS A 175 -10.31 -16.38 20.01
N PRO A 176 -9.27 -17.17 20.38
CA PRO A 176 -8.79 -18.27 19.54
C PRO A 176 -9.89 -19.27 19.20
N GLY A 177 -9.87 -19.78 17.96
CA GLY A 177 -10.77 -20.83 17.51
C GLY A 177 -11.24 -20.70 16.06
N PRO A 178 -12.12 -21.61 15.60
CA PRO A 178 -12.58 -21.67 14.21
C PRO A 178 -13.24 -20.36 13.73
N LYS A 179 -13.99 -19.68 14.60
CA LYS A 179 -14.64 -18.40 14.26
C LYS A 179 -13.64 -17.33 13.85
N ARG A 180 -12.54 -17.17 14.60
CA ARG A 180 -11.48 -16.18 14.29
C ARG A 180 -10.81 -16.50 12.95
N TYR A 181 -10.53 -17.78 12.71
CA TYR A 181 -9.99 -18.25 11.43
C TYR A 181 -10.94 -17.95 10.26
N LEU A 182 -12.23 -18.25 10.40
CA LEU A 182 -13.23 -18.01 9.36
C LEU A 182 -13.45 -16.53 9.08
N ILE A 183 -13.47 -15.67 10.12
CA ILE A 183 -13.51 -14.21 9.93
C ILE A 183 -12.31 -13.76 9.12
N ARG A 184 -11.11 -14.19 9.51
CA ARG A 184 -9.87 -13.79 8.84
C ARG A 184 -9.83 -14.23 7.38
N THR A 185 -10.07 -15.50 7.10
CA THR A 185 -10.00 -16.04 5.73
C THR A 185 -11.17 -15.61 4.85
N GLY A 186 -12.38 -15.54 5.40
CA GLY A 186 -13.55 -15.01 4.69
C GLY A 186 -13.38 -13.54 4.33
N THR A 187 -12.83 -12.73 5.26
CA THR A 187 -12.54 -11.31 4.99
C THR A 187 -11.43 -11.15 3.97
N MET A 188 -10.42 -12.03 3.95
CA MET A 188 -9.40 -12.01 2.89
C MET A 188 -10.01 -12.22 1.51
N LEU A 189 -10.94 -13.17 1.34
CA LEU A 189 -11.62 -13.40 0.07
C LEU A 189 -12.48 -12.21 -0.35
N PHE A 190 -13.25 -11.65 0.60
CA PHE A 190 -14.05 -10.43 0.38
C PHE A 190 -13.15 -9.27 -0.06
N THR A 191 -12.09 -9.00 0.72
CA THR A 191 -11.12 -7.93 0.47
C THR A 191 -10.42 -8.12 -0.87
N THR A 192 -10.03 -9.36 -1.22
CA THR A 192 -9.41 -9.68 -2.51
C THR A 192 -10.31 -9.21 -3.66
N LEU A 193 -11.60 -9.54 -3.61
CA LEU A 193 -12.54 -9.13 -4.66
C LEU A 193 -12.70 -7.61 -4.69
N THR A 194 -13.00 -6.97 -3.56
CA THR A 194 -13.29 -5.53 -3.52
C THR A 194 -12.07 -4.68 -3.82
N PHE A 195 -10.90 -5.04 -3.29
CA PHE A 195 -9.64 -4.33 -3.49
C PHE A 195 -9.26 -4.30 -4.97
N TRP A 196 -9.20 -5.46 -5.64
CA TRP A 196 -8.81 -5.51 -7.04
C TRP A 196 -9.85 -4.89 -7.97
N LEU A 197 -11.15 -4.93 -7.64
CA LEU A 197 -12.17 -4.18 -8.37
C LEU A 197 -11.97 -2.68 -8.27
N VAL A 198 -11.63 -2.16 -7.10
CA VAL A 198 -11.33 -0.72 -6.90
C VAL A 198 -10.05 -0.33 -7.64
N VAL A 199 -8.97 -1.10 -7.50
CA VAL A 199 -7.70 -0.85 -8.22
C VAL A 199 -7.93 -0.84 -9.73
N PHE A 200 -8.69 -1.80 -10.25
CA PHE A 200 -9.01 -1.88 -11.67
C PHE A 200 -9.85 -0.69 -12.14
N ASP A 201 -10.93 -0.33 -11.42
CA ASP A 201 -11.76 0.83 -11.76
C ASP A 201 -10.95 2.14 -11.74
N PHE A 202 -10.09 2.33 -10.74
CA PHE A 202 -9.25 3.53 -10.64
C PHE A 202 -8.21 3.56 -11.76
N HIS A 203 -7.55 2.44 -12.04
CA HIS A 203 -6.58 2.32 -13.13
C HIS A 203 -7.22 2.65 -14.48
N VAL A 204 -8.40 2.07 -14.79
CA VAL A 204 -9.13 2.36 -16.03
C VAL A 204 -9.53 3.83 -16.12
N ARG A 205 -10.00 4.44 -15.03
CA ARG A 205 -10.36 5.88 -15.01
C ARG A 205 -9.15 6.78 -15.24
N MET A 206 -7.99 6.42 -14.69
CA MET A 206 -6.73 7.12 -14.94
C MET A 206 -6.32 7.02 -16.42
N LEU A 207 -6.39 5.83 -17.01
CA LEU A 207 -6.10 5.64 -18.44
C LEU A 207 -7.07 6.41 -19.35
N ILE A 208 -8.37 6.44 -19.02
CA ILE A 208 -9.36 7.21 -19.78
C ILE A 208 -9.08 8.72 -19.68
N ALA A 209 -8.74 9.22 -18.49
CA ALA A 209 -8.43 10.64 -18.30
C ALA A 209 -7.13 11.04 -19.03
N ASP A 210 -6.09 10.21 -18.93
CA ASP A 210 -4.82 10.40 -19.64
C ASP A 210 -5.03 10.40 -21.18
N ARG A 211 -5.85 9.48 -21.68
CA ARG A 211 -6.22 9.42 -23.11
C ARG A 211 -6.89 10.70 -23.59
N ARG A 212 -7.80 11.28 -22.80
CA ARG A 212 -8.50 12.54 -23.13
C ARG A 212 -7.56 13.75 -23.19
N ARG A 213 -6.40 13.66 -22.54
CA ARG A 213 -5.36 14.69 -22.52
C ARG A 213 -4.28 14.53 -23.60
N GLY A 214 -4.42 13.55 -24.49
CA GLY A 214 -3.46 13.29 -25.57
C GLY A 214 -2.58 12.07 -25.34
N GLY A 215 -2.73 11.35 -24.23
CA GLY A 215 -2.15 10.01 -24.04
C GLY A 215 -2.64 9.02 -25.10
N HIS A 216 -2.03 7.84 -25.15
CA HIS A 216 -2.33 6.81 -26.14
C HIS A 216 -2.51 5.44 -25.49
N TRP A 217 -3.25 4.53 -26.15
CA TRP A 217 -3.46 3.15 -25.68
C TRP A 217 -2.30 2.19 -26.02
N ARG A 218 -1.27 2.68 -26.73
CA ARG A 218 -0.06 1.92 -27.07
C ARG A 218 0.76 1.72 -25.79
N GLY A 219 0.41 0.69 -25.02
CA GLY A 219 1.02 0.38 -23.71
C GLY A 219 0.18 -0.58 -22.86
N LEU A 220 -1.07 -0.86 -23.27
CA LEU A 220 -1.94 -1.81 -22.56
C LEU A 220 -1.33 -3.21 -22.45
N TRP A 221 -0.65 -3.69 -23.49
CA TRP A 221 0.06 -4.97 -23.45
C TRP A 221 1.20 -4.97 -22.43
N GLN A 222 1.90 -3.84 -22.25
CA GLN A 222 3.00 -3.75 -21.31
C GLN A 222 2.49 -3.86 -19.86
N VAL A 223 1.37 -3.21 -19.52
CA VAL A 223 0.77 -3.39 -18.19
C VAL A 223 0.18 -4.78 -17.99
N VAL A 224 -0.43 -5.38 -19.02
CA VAL A 224 -0.87 -6.79 -18.96
C VAL A 224 0.32 -7.72 -18.69
N LYS A 225 1.45 -7.53 -19.38
CA LYS A 225 2.68 -8.28 -19.14
C LYS A 225 3.24 -8.03 -17.73
N TYR A 226 3.23 -6.78 -17.25
CA TYR A 226 3.69 -6.41 -15.92
C TYR A 226 2.85 -7.07 -14.81
N LEU A 227 1.55 -7.20 -15.01
CA LEU A 227 0.63 -7.77 -14.02
C LEU A 227 0.51 -9.30 -14.11
N TYR A 228 0.36 -9.84 -15.32
CA TYR A 228 -0.04 -11.24 -15.55
C TYR A 228 1.03 -12.08 -16.27
N GLY A 229 2.13 -11.49 -16.74
CA GLY A 229 3.21 -12.25 -17.36
C GLY A 229 3.86 -13.26 -16.39
N PRO A 230 4.75 -14.15 -16.86
CA PRO A 230 5.40 -15.16 -15.99
C PRO A 230 6.20 -14.58 -14.81
N LYS A 231 6.69 -13.35 -14.95
CA LYS A 231 7.34 -12.56 -13.89
C LYS A 231 6.45 -11.42 -13.38
N GLY A 232 5.16 -11.44 -13.72
CA GLY A 232 4.21 -10.39 -13.38
C GLY A 232 3.84 -10.38 -11.91
N VAL A 233 3.12 -9.34 -11.49
CA VAL A 233 2.69 -9.15 -10.10
C VAL A 233 1.84 -10.32 -9.60
N PHE A 234 0.76 -10.68 -10.30
CA PHE A 234 -0.21 -11.67 -9.82
C PHE A 234 0.38 -13.08 -9.63
N PRO A 235 1.15 -13.64 -10.58
CA PRO A 235 1.79 -14.94 -10.36
C PRO A 235 2.77 -14.93 -9.18
N ARG A 236 3.44 -13.80 -8.91
CA ARG A 236 4.43 -13.69 -7.84
C ARG A 236 3.83 -13.53 -6.45
N ILE A 237 2.67 -12.88 -6.33
CA ILE A 237 1.97 -12.75 -5.05
C ILE A 237 1.00 -13.90 -4.75
N ALA A 238 0.71 -14.78 -5.73
CA ALA A 238 -0.26 -15.86 -5.58
C ALA A 238 0.08 -16.83 -4.43
N LEU A 239 1.34 -17.25 -4.31
CA LEU A 239 1.75 -18.16 -3.23
C LEU A 239 1.69 -17.49 -1.84
N PRO A 240 2.26 -16.29 -1.62
CA PRO A 240 2.08 -15.53 -0.37
C PRO A 240 0.60 -15.29 -0.01
N TRP A 241 -0.24 -15.01 -1.00
CA TRP A 241 -1.69 -14.87 -0.82
C TRP A 241 -2.33 -16.19 -0.37
N LEU A 242 -1.99 -17.32 -0.99
CA LEU A 242 -2.48 -18.65 -0.58
C LEU A 242 -2.03 -19.04 0.84
N GLN A 243 -0.80 -18.66 1.22
CA GLN A 243 -0.25 -18.96 2.54
C GLN A 243 -1.01 -18.26 3.66
N PHE A 244 -1.69 -17.14 3.38
CA PHE A 244 -2.59 -16.50 4.33
C PHE A 244 -3.67 -17.48 4.83
N PHE A 245 -4.14 -18.43 4.02
CA PHE A 245 -5.19 -19.36 4.42
C PHE A 245 -4.72 -20.49 5.35
N LYS A 246 -3.44 -20.57 5.70
CA LYS A 246 -2.96 -21.56 6.67
C LYS A 246 -3.55 -21.28 8.07
N PRO A 247 -4.00 -22.30 8.82
CA PRO A 247 -4.51 -22.10 10.19
C PRO A 247 -3.53 -21.43 11.14
N GLY A 248 -2.24 -21.78 11.03
CA GLY A 248 -1.15 -21.21 11.83
C GLY A 248 -0.37 -20.08 11.16
N PHE A 249 -0.94 -19.44 10.13
CA PHE A 249 -0.29 -18.33 9.43
C PHE A 249 0.14 -17.21 10.38
N HIS A 250 1.31 -16.62 10.15
CA HIS A 250 1.72 -15.33 10.68
C HIS A 250 2.35 -14.48 9.57
N PRO A 251 2.15 -13.15 9.52
CA PRO A 251 2.85 -12.28 8.58
C PRO A 251 4.40 -12.38 8.65
N TRP A 252 4.93 -12.84 9.78
CA TRP A 252 6.38 -13.07 9.98
C TRP A 252 6.86 -14.43 9.48
N ASP A 253 5.98 -15.32 9.02
CA ASP A 253 6.36 -16.55 8.30
C ASP A 253 7.12 -16.21 6.99
N HIS A 254 6.90 -15.01 6.46
CA HIS A 254 7.66 -14.41 5.36
C HIS A 254 8.72 -13.47 5.90
N ASP A 255 9.80 -13.98 6.48
CA ASP A 255 10.85 -13.11 7.00
C ASP A 255 11.59 -12.37 5.87
N ASN A 256 11.55 -11.05 5.93
CA ASN A 256 12.17 -10.12 5.00
C ASN A 256 12.86 -8.97 5.73
N ARG A 257 13.22 -9.17 7.02
CA ARG A 257 13.94 -8.19 7.84
C ARG A 257 15.30 -7.79 7.27
N GLU A 258 15.92 -8.65 6.47
CA GLU A 258 17.14 -8.32 5.73
C GLU A 258 16.96 -7.09 4.82
N GLN A 259 15.77 -6.91 4.22
CA GLN A 259 15.52 -5.76 3.34
C GLN A 259 15.60 -4.43 4.12
N LEU A 260 15.28 -4.44 5.41
CA LEU A 260 15.27 -3.25 6.26
C LEU A 260 16.68 -2.69 6.50
N GLN A 261 17.74 -3.47 6.26
CA GLN A 261 19.12 -2.97 6.31
C GLN A 261 19.38 -1.85 5.28
N ARG A 262 18.53 -1.73 4.26
CA ARG A 262 18.65 -0.75 3.18
C ARG A 262 17.96 0.58 3.48
N ILE A 263 17.13 0.65 4.54
CA ILE A 263 16.27 1.83 4.77
C ILE A 263 17.07 3.09 5.05
N ASP A 264 18.13 3.00 5.86
CA ASP A 264 18.96 4.17 6.21
C ASP A 264 19.68 4.74 4.98
N GLY A 265 20.14 3.85 4.08
CA GLY A 265 20.73 4.25 2.80
C GLY A 265 19.72 4.96 1.90
N LEU A 266 18.50 4.42 1.79
CA LEU A 266 17.44 5.03 1.00
C LEU A 266 17.02 6.40 1.55
N VAL A 267 16.90 6.54 2.87
CA VAL A 267 16.55 7.82 3.51
C VAL A 267 17.61 8.88 3.20
N GLN A 268 18.90 8.53 3.28
CA GLN A 268 19.99 9.44 2.91
C GLN A 268 19.95 9.82 1.42
N GLU A 269 19.59 8.89 0.54
CA GLU A 269 19.42 9.17 -0.89
C GLU A 269 18.26 10.15 -1.14
N ILE A 270 17.13 9.97 -0.44
CA ILE A 270 15.97 10.88 -0.52
C ILE A 270 16.34 12.29 -0.05
N GLU A 271 17.04 12.40 1.09
CA GLU A 271 17.49 13.70 1.61
C GLU A 271 18.43 14.41 0.64
N ARG A 272 19.33 13.67 -0.03
CA ARG A 272 20.22 14.23 -1.07
C ARG A 272 19.43 14.71 -2.29
N THR A 273 18.47 13.92 -2.78
CA THR A 273 17.60 14.32 -3.88
C THR A 273 16.85 15.60 -3.52
N HIS A 274 16.26 15.66 -2.32
CA HIS A 274 15.54 16.83 -1.85
C HIS A 274 16.42 18.08 -1.77
N ALA A 275 17.63 17.94 -1.20
CA ALA A 275 18.59 19.04 -1.11
C ALA A 275 19.12 19.53 -2.47
N ALA A 276 19.16 18.66 -3.49
CA ALA A 276 19.58 19.02 -4.84
C ALA A 276 18.51 19.85 -5.58
N VAL A 277 17.23 19.58 -5.34
CA VAL A 277 16.10 20.33 -5.94
C VAL A 277 15.88 21.69 -5.26
N ALA A 278 16.23 21.81 -3.98
CA ALA A 278 16.05 23.04 -3.20
C ALA A 278 17.11 24.14 -3.46
N LYS A 279 18.14 23.87 -4.27
CA LYS A 279 19.21 24.81 -4.65
C LYS A 279 18.95 25.43 -6.00
#